data_AF-A0A0D6THA1-F1
#
_entry.id   AF-A0A0D6THA1-F1
#
_cell.length_a   1.000
_cell.length_b   1.000
_cell.length_c   1.000
_cell.angle_alpha   90.00
_cell.angle_beta   90.00
_cell.angle_gamma   90.00
#
_symmetry.space_group_name_H-M   'P 1'
#
loop_
_entity.id
_entity.type
_entity.pdbx_description
1 polymer ?
#
loop_
_entity_poly.entity_id
_entity_poly.type
_entity_poly.pdbx_seq_one_letter_code
_entity_poly.pdbx_strand_id
1 'polypeptide(L)'
;MDIAQTPVANGGRMPVDDGHLINSVVTELNGSQIGQASDAADPSGASSSANIALLVTQMQPGDIASIGWTAAHAMRQHEGFVGEDSLGRTFNQEGKHWVDGAAAQWEQIVARNVERLK
;
A
#
# COMPACT_ATOMS: atom_id res chain seq x y z
N MET A 1 -6.17 -7.52 0.97
CA MET A 1 -5.31 -6.31 0.90
C MET A 1 -3.88 -6.56 1.39
N ASP A 2 -3.50 -7.77 1.81
CA ASP A 2 -2.14 -8.10 2.27
C ASP A 2 -1.08 -8.07 1.14
N ILE A 3 -1.49 -8.36 -0.10
CA ILE A 3 -0.58 -8.47 -1.25
C ILE A 3 0.12 -7.15 -1.59
N ALA A 4 -0.61 -6.03 -1.59
CA ALA A 4 -0.03 -4.71 -1.87
C ALA A 4 0.99 -4.31 -0.79
N GLN A 5 0.83 -4.84 0.42
CA GLN A 5 1.68 -4.59 1.57
C GLN A 5 2.79 -5.64 1.76
N THR A 6 2.85 -6.67 0.90
CA THR A 6 3.86 -7.72 1.01
C THR A 6 5.23 -7.17 0.59
N PRO A 7 6.24 -7.14 1.50
CA PRO A 7 7.56 -6.63 1.18
C PRO A 7 8.24 -7.40 0.04
N VAL A 8 9.09 -6.73 -0.73
CA VAL A 8 9.93 -7.38 -1.76
C VAL A 8 10.76 -8.52 -1.17
N ALA A 9 11.29 -8.36 0.05
CA ALA A 9 12.05 -9.39 0.76
C ALA A 9 11.23 -10.68 1.01
N ASN A 10 9.90 -10.59 1.01
CA ASN A 10 8.97 -11.70 1.21
C ASN A 10 8.31 -12.15 -0.11
N GLY A 11 8.88 -11.76 -1.27
CA GLY A 11 8.38 -12.13 -2.60
C GLY A 11 7.24 -11.24 -3.12
N GLY A 12 6.92 -10.14 -2.43
CA GLY A 12 5.95 -9.16 -2.87
C GLY A 12 6.55 -8.02 -3.70
N ARG A 13 5.86 -6.89 -3.72
CA ARG A 13 6.24 -5.70 -4.50
C ARG A 13 6.41 -4.44 -3.65
N MET A 14 6.03 -4.46 -2.37
CA MET A 14 6.16 -3.30 -1.49
C MET A 14 7.64 -3.03 -1.18
N PRO A 15 8.19 -1.86 -1.56
CA PRO A 15 9.53 -1.49 -1.14
C PRO A 15 9.54 -1.14 0.35
N VAL A 16 10.53 -1.65 1.07
CA VAL A 16 10.74 -1.36 2.49
C VAL A 16 12.21 -1.00 2.66
N ASP A 17 12.46 0.23 3.10
CA ASP A 17 13.78 0.73 3.48
C ASP A 17 13.82 0.90 5.00
N ASP A 18 13.44 2.07 5.50
CA ASP A 18 13.23 2.38 6.92
C ASP A 18 11.81 2.09 7.43
N GLY A 19 10.86 1.91 6.51
CA GLY A 19 9.45 1.68 6.80
C GLY A 19 8.54 2.90 6.63
N HIS A 20 9.04 4.07 6.26
CA HIS A 20 8.18 5.24 6.06
C HIS A 20 7.16 5.04 4.94
N LEU A 21 7.56 4.40 3.85
CA LEU A 21 6.62 4.09 2.76
C LEU A 21 5.54 3.11 3.23
N ILE A 22 5.93 1.97 3.80
CA ILE A 22 4.99 0.90 4.15
C ILE A 22 3.94 1.38 5.18
N ASN A 23 4.32 2.32 6.06
CA ASN A 23 3.46 2.92 7.08
C ASN A 23 2.64 4.13 6.61
N SER A 24 2.88 4.64 5.40
CA SER A 24 2.21 5.84 4.90
C SER A 24 0.77 5.61 4.39
N VAL A 25 0.13 4.50 4.77
CA VAL A 25 -1.23 4.22 4.34
C VAL A 25 -2.24 5.12 5.01
N VAL A 26 -3.02 5.80 4.16
CA VAL A 26 -4.28 6.45 4.50
C VAL A 26 -5.43 5.60 3.96
N THR A 27 -6.48 5.48 4.77
CA THR A 27 -7.74 4.84 4.36
C THR A 27 -8.90 5.80 4.49
N GLU A 28 -9.79 5.76 3.51
CA GLU A 28 -11.03 6.54 3.48
C GLU A 28 -12.22 5.62 3.23
N LEU A 29 -13.35 5.95 3.87
CA LEU A 29 -14.63 5.29 3.71
C LEU A 29 -15.68 6.35 3.37
N ASN A 30 -16.33 6.21 2.22
CA ASN A 30 -17.33 7.16 1.71
C ASN A 30 -16.83 8.63 1.70
N GLY A 31 -15.55 8.81 1.35
CA GLY A 31 -14.89 10.12 1.31
C GLY A 31 -14.47 10.69 2.68
N SER A 32 -14.72 9.96 3.78
CA SER A 32 -14.21 10.32 5.10
C SER A 32 -12.94 9.55 5.39
N GLN A 33 -11.86 10.26 5.74
CA GLN A 33 -10.64 9.63 6.21
C GLN A 33 -10.87 8.96 7.57
N ILE A 34 -10.45 7.70 7.69
CA ILE A 34 -10.57 6.91 8.92
C ILE A 34 -9.24 6.34 9.41
N GLY A 35 -8.27 6.13 8.51
CA GLY A 35 -6.91 5.72 8.84
C GLY A 35 -5.91 6.85 8.58
N GLN A 36 -4.96 6.99 9.49
CA GLN A 36 -3.91 8.03 9.41
C GLN A 36 -2.57 7.38 9.10
N ALA A 37 -1.85 7.93 8.12
CA ALA A 37 -0.47 7.53 7.87
C ALA A 37 0.39 7.71 9.11
N SER A 38 1.33 6.80 9.33
CA SER A 38 2.39 6.98 10.32
C SER A 38 3.69 7.36 9.62
N ASP A 39 4.40 8.31 10.22
CA ASP A 39 5.75 8.70 9.84
C ASP A 39 6.83 7.91 10.61
N ALA A 40 6.46 6.89 11.37
CA ALA A 40 7.42 6.06 12.09
C ALA A 40 8.27 5.23 11.13
N ALA A 41 9.56 5.11 11.44
CA ALA A 41 10.45 4.15 10.82
C ALA A 41 10.19 2.76 11.42
N ASP A 42 9.23 2.04 10.83
CA ASP A 42 8.87 0.67 11.22
C ASP A 42 8.75 -0.23 9.98
N PRO A 43 9.72 -1.13 9.71
CA PRO A 43 9.68 -1.97 8.52
C PRO A 43 8.57 -3.03 8.56
N SER A 44 7.89 -3.22 9.69
CA SER A 44 6.82 -4.23 9.82
C SER A 44 5.51 -3.82 9.12
N GLY A 45 5.27 -2.52 8.92
CA GLY A 45 3.99 -2.02 8.40
C GLY A 45 2.81 -2.23 9.34
N ALA A 46 3.05 -2.39 10.64
CA ALA A 46 2.00 -2.66 11.63
C ALA A 46 0.92 -1.57 11.66
N SER A 47 1.31 -0.29 11.57
CA SER A 47 0.37 0.83 11.55
C SER A 47 -0.58 0.78 10.35
N SER A 48 -0.04 0.47 9.17
CA SER A 48 -0.83 0.37 7.94
C SER A 48 -1.73 -0.86 7.94
N SER A 49 -1.26 -1.97 8.51
CA SER A 49 -2.10 -3.16 8.72
C SER A 49 -3.29 -2.85 9.63
N ALA A 50 -3.08 -2.08 10.70
CA ALA A 50 -4.14 -1.63 11.59
C ALA A 50 -5.14 -0.69 10.89
N ASN A 51 -4.66 0.26 10.08
CA ASN A 51 -5.53 1.19 9.32
C ASN A 51 -6.41 0.46 8.29
N ILE A 52 -5.84 -0.54 7.60
CA ILE A 52 -6.58 -1.37 6.63
C ILE A 52 -7.60 -2.25 7.36
N ALA A 53 -7.22 -2.86 8.48
CA ALA A 53 -8.15 -3.65 9.30
C ALA A 53 -9.32 -2.78 9.79
N LEU A 54 -9.05 -1.57 10.29
CA LEU A 54 -10.06 -0.62 10.73
C LEU A 54 -11.05 -0.27 9.62
N LEU A 55 -10.55 0.00 8.40
CA LEU A 55 -11.40 0.22 7.23
C LEU A 55 -12.32 -0.97 6.96
N VAL A 56 -11.75 -2.18 6.83
CA VAL A 56 -12.50 -3.39 6.52
C VAL A 56 -13.57 -3.69 7.57
N THR A 57 -13.29 -3.41 8.86
CA THR A 57 -14.27 -3.63 9.94
C THR A 57 -15.48 -2.68 9.90
N GLN A 58 -15.32 -1.50 9.30
CA GLN A 58 -16.39 -0.49 9.20
C GLN A 58 -17.15 -0.57 7.88
N MET A 59 -16.57 -1.20 6.86
CA MET A 59 -17.18 -1.31 5.54
C MET A 59 -18.46 -2.15 5.56
N GLN A 60 -19.46 -1.65 4.84
CA GLN A 60 -20.72 -2.31 4.54
C GLN A 60 -20.91 -2.48 3.02
N PRO A 61 -21.78 -3.40 2.57
CA PRO A 61 -22.14 -3.51 1.16
C PRO A 61 -22.67 -2.18 0.63
N GLY A 62 -22.08 -1.68 -0.46
CA GLY A 62 -22.44 -0.41 -1.09
C GLY A 62 -21.51 0.76 -0.73
N ASP A 63 -20.64 0.59 0.26
CA ASP A 63 -19.63 1.61 0.59
C ASP A 63 -18.52 1.68 -0.46
N ILE A 64 -17.91 2.87 -0.57
CA ILE A 64 -16.72 3.11 -1.37
C ILE A 64 -15.52 3.27 -0.43
N ALA A 65 -14.52 2.42 -0.60
CA ALA A 65 -13.28 2.46 0.15
C ALA A 65 -12.11 2.92 -0.72
N SER A 66 -11.30 3.83 -0.19
CA SER A 66 -10.04 4.25 -0.80
C SER A 66 -8.87 3.89 0.11
N ILE A 67 -7.78 3.43 -0.48
CA ILE A 67 -6.52 3.14 0.21
C ILE A 67 -5.40 3.78 -0.61
N GLY A 68 -4.56 4.59 0.01
CA GLY A 68 -3.47 5.27 -0.67
C GLY A 68 -2.22 5.39 0.21
N TRP A 69 -1.08 5.60 -0.42
CA TRP A 69 0.21 5.82 0.24
C TRP A 69 0.62 7.28 0.07
N THR A 70 0.90 7.96 1.19
CA THR A 70 1.13 9.42 1.21
C THR A 70 2.61 9.82 1.30
N ALA A 71 3.53 8.86 1.42
CA ALA A 71 4.96 9.18 1.42
C ALA A 71 5.35 9.95 0.14
N ALA A 72 6.12 11.03 0.28
CA ALA A 72 6.47 11.91 -0.84
C ALA A 72 7.18 11.19 -2.01
N HIS A 73 7.88 10.10 -1.71
CA HIS A 73 8.58 9.27 -2.69
C HIS A 73 7.76 8.05 -3.16
N ALA A 74 6.51 7.89 -2.72
CA ALA A 74 5.66 6.76 -3.08
C ALA A 74 5.48 6.64 -4.60
N MET A 75 5.07 7.72 -5.28
CA MET A 75 4.86 7.66 -6.73
C MET A 75 6.13 7.33 -7.50
N ARG A 76 7.28 7.83 -7.04
CA ARG A 76 8.60 7.51 -7.61
C ARG A 76 8.92 6.03 -7.51
N GLN A 77 8.67 5.43 -6.35
CA GLN A 77 8.84 4.00 -6.14
C GLN A 77 7.84 3.18 -6.95
N HIS A 78 6.62 3.70 -7.12
CA HIS A 78 5.54 2.99 -7.77
C HIS A 78 5.75 2.88 -9.28
N GLU A 79 5.91 4.04 -9.94
CA GLU A 79 6.05 4.16 -11.40
C GLU A 79 7.49 4.01 -11.87
N GLY A 80 8.45 4.14 -10.96
CA GLY A 80 9.85 4.29 -11.30
C GLY A 80 10.19 5.74 -11.63
N PHE A 81 11.48 6.01 -11.74
CA PHE A 81 11.98 7.35 -12.04
C PHE A 81 13.39 7.29 -12.61
N VAL A 82 13.57 7.95 -13.75
CA VAL A 82 14.86 8.18 -14.37
C VAL A 82 15.05 9.69 -14.49
N GLY A 83 16.04 10.23 -13.79
CA GLY A 83 16.29 11.67 -13.78
C GLY A 83 16.86 12.17 -12.46
N GLU A 84 17.00 13.49 -12.36
CA GLU A 84 17.44 14.18 -11.16
C GLU A 84 16.24 14.75 -10.41
N ASP A 85 16.20 14.60 -9.09
CA ASP A 85 15.13 15.21 -8.29
C ASP A 85 15.46 16.65 -7.86
N SER A 86 14.50 17.30 -7.20
CA SER A 86 14.65 18.69 -6.73
C SER A 86 15.78 18.92 -5.72
N LEU A 87 16.41 17.85 -5.21
CA LEU A 87 17.55 17.90 -4.30
C LEU A 87 18.88 17.58 -5.02
N GLY A 88 18.87 17.45 -6.35
CA GLY A 88 20.06 17.18 -7.15
C GLY A 88 20.47 15.70 -7.15
N ARG A 89 19.62 14.79 -6.69
CA ARG A 89 19.93 13.35 -6.64
C ARG A 89 19.52 12.69 -7.94
N THR A 90 20.44 12.00 -8.61
CA THR A 90 20.16 11.23 -9.83
C THR A 90 19.64 9.84 -9.49
N PHE A 91 18.59 9.41 -10.19
CA PHE A 91 17.98 8.09 -10.06
C PHE A 91 17.90 7.41 -11.43
N ASN A 92 18.06 6.09 -11.41
CA ASN A 92 17.68 5.18 -12.46
C ASN A 92 16.95 4.00 -11.81
N GLN A 93 15.69 4.24 -11.47
CA GLN A 93 14.88 3.34 -10.66
C GLN A 93 13.72 2.79 -11.48
N GLU A 94 13.60 1.47 -11.51
CA GLU A 94 12.42 0.76 -12.04
C GLU A 94 11.25 0.83 -11.06
N GLY A 95 10.04 0.99 -11.60
CA GLY A 95 8.81 0.99 -10.84
C GLY A 95 8.50 -0.35 -10.20
N LYS A 96 8.04 -0.33 -8.95
CA LYS A 96 7.67 -1.55 -8.23
C LYS A 96 6.22 -1.96 -8.46
N HIS A 97 5.35 -1.05 -8.90
CA HIS A 97 3.97 -1.34 -9.29
C HIS A 97 3.22 -2.24 -8.28
N TRP A 98 3.35 -1.96 -6.97
CA TRP A 98 2.78 -2.82 -5.92
C TRP A 98 1.25 -2.75 -5.84
N VAL A 99 0.68 -1.55 -6.05
CA VAL A 99 -0.77 -1.33 -6.15
C VAL A 99 -1.33 -2.07 -7.38
N ASP A 100 -0.78 -1.81 -8.58
CA ASP A 100 -1.21 -2.48 -9.81
C ASP A 100 -1.07 -4.00 -9.72
N GLY A 101 0.03 -4.48 -9.13
CA GLY A 101 0.24 -5.92 -8.91
C GLY A 101 -0.84 -6.54 -8.04
N ALA A 102 -1.25 -5.86 -6.97
CA ALA A 102 -2.33 -6.33 -6.12
C ALA A 102 -3.71 -6.23 -6.82
N ALA A 103 -3.95 -5.16 -7.57
CA ALA A 103 -5.18 -4.96 -8.34
C ALA A 103 -5.36 -6.04 -9.41
N ALA A 104 -4.30 -6.37 -10.14
CA ALA A 104 -4.31 -7.44 -11.15
C ALA A 104 -4.61 -8.83 -10.56
N GLN A 105 -4.41 -9.02 -9.26
CA GLN A 105 -4.67 -10.27 -8.55
C GLN A 105 -6.02 -10.29 -7.81
N TRP A 106 -6.86 -9.26 -8.00
CA TRP A 106 -8.10 -9.09 -7.24
C TRP A 106 -9.01 -10.32 -7.29
N GLU A 107 -9.31 -10.83 -8.48
CA GLU A 107 -10.19 -11.99 -8.66
C GLU A 107 -9.69 -13.22 -7.89
N GLN A 108 -8.37 -13.47 -7.94
CA GLN A 108 -7.75 -14.58 -7.24
C GLN A 108 -7.76 -14.39 -5.72
N ILE A 109 -7.59 -13.15 -5.24
CA ILE A 109 -7.69 -12.81 -3.81
C ILE A 109 -9.10 -13.10 -3.30
N VAL A 110 -10.13 -12.66 -4.03
CA VAL A 110 -11.53 -12.89 -3.69
C VAL A 110 -11.83 -14.39 -3.69
N ALA A 111 -11.46 -15.10 -4.75
CA ALA A 111 -11.68 -16.54 -4.87
C ALA A 111 -11.07 -17.33 -3.70
N ARG A 112 -9.81 -17.07 -3.34
CA ARG A 112 -9.15 -17.72 -2.20
C ARG A 112 -9.85 -17.46 -0.87
N ASN A 113 -10.38 -16.26 -0.66
CA ASN A 113 -11.12 -15.95 0.57
C ASN A 113 -12.49 -16.61 0.60
N VAL A 114 -13.19 -16.71 -0.54
CA VAL A 114 -14.44 -17.47 -0.65
C VAL A 114 -14.21 -18.96 -0.32
N GLU A 115 -13.12 -19.55 -0.81
CA GLU A 115 -12.77 -20.94 -0.49
C GLU A 115 -12.47 -21.17 0.99
N ARG A 116 -11.81 -20.22 1.67
CA ARG A 116 -11.51 -20.31 3.11
C ARG A 116 -12.75 -20.26 4.02
N LEU A 117 -13.86 -19.73 3.51
CA LEU A 117 -15.12 -19.59 4.25
C LEU A 117 -16.07 -20.77 4.04
N LYS A 118 -15.72 -21.71 3.16
CA LYS A 118 -16.44 -22.99 2.99
C LYS A 118 -15.91 -24.03 3.98
#